data_AF-A0A7V6KV95-F1
#
_entry.id   AF-A0A7V6KV95-F1
#
_cell.length_a   1.000
_cell.length_b   1.000
_cell.length_c   1.000
_cell.angle_alpha   90.00
_cell.angle_beta   90.00
_cell.angle_gamma   90.00
#
_symmetry.space_group_name_H-M   'P 1'
#
loop_
_entity.id
_entity.type
_entity.pdbx_description
1 polymer ?
#
loop_
_entity_poly.entity_id
_entity_poly.type
_entity_poly.pdbx_seq_one_letter_code
_entity_poly.pdbx_strand_id
1 'polypeptide(L)' 'TGLSTLAAEGINVWGEKGVISIEIPGSASGHTAHIYSVSGMLARTLSLQGTEGQVAVPAGIYIVKIGNAIEKVVVR' A
#
# COMPACT_ATOMS: atom_id res chain seq x y z
N THR A 1 -17.18 1.03 0.99
CA THR A 1 -16.38 -0.19 0.83
C THR A 1 -15.30 0.10 -0.20
N GLY A 2 -14.03 0.15 0.25
CA GLY A 2 -12.88 0.31 -0.64
C GLY A 2 -12.69 -0.93 -1.52
N LEU A 3 -12.06 -0.76 -2.68
CA LEU A 3 -11.65 -1.89 -3.51
C LEU A 3 -10.38 -2.48 -2.89
N SER A 4 -10.49 -3.66 -2.29
CA SER A 4 -9.34 -4.44 -1.81
C SER A 4 -8.78 -5.22 -2.98
N THR A 5 -7.48 -5.08 -3.24
CA THR A 5 -6.77 -5.95 -4.19
C THR A 5 -5.81 -6.82 -3.39
N LEU A 6 -5.88 -8.13 -3.62
CA LEU A 6 -4.89 -9.09 -3.11
C LEU A 6 -3.66 -8.96 -3.99
N ALA A 7 -2.55 -8.53 -3.41
CA ALA A 7 -1.31 -8.39 -4.12
C ALA A 7 -0.76 -9.73 -4.60
N ALA A 8 0.04 -9.70 -5.67
CA ALA A 8 1.01 -10.76 -5.89
C ALA A 8 1.79 -10.98 -4.59
N GLU A 9 1.86 -12.23 -4.09
CA GLU A 9 2.41 -12.64 -2.78
C GLU A 9 1.47 -12.55 -1.56
N GLY A 10 0.18 -12.27 -1.76
CA GLY A 10 -0.83 -12.39 -0.70
C GLY A 10 -0.96 -11.16 0.21
N ILE A 11 -0.33 -10.03 -0.15
CA ILE A 11 -0.41 -8.78 0.62
C ILE A 11 -1.75 -8.09 0.35
N ASN A 12 -2.49 -7.70 1.38
CA ASN A 12 -3.73 -6.95 1.22
C ASN A 12 -3.43 -5.45 1.20
N VAL A 13 -3.89 -4.74 0.16
CA VAL A 13 -3.78 -3.29 0.09
C VAL A 13 -5.11 -2.66 -0.32
N TRP A 14 -5.52 -1.62 0.40
CA TRP A 14 -6.74 -0.87 0.09
C TRP A 14 -6.63 0.61 0.45
N GLY A 15 -7.45 1.42 -0.20
CA GLY A 15 -7.51 2.87 -0.02
C GLY A 15 -8.88 3.33 0.46
N GLU A 16 -8.95 4.01 1.59
CA GLU A 16 -10.19 4.58 2.13
C GLU A 16 -9.92 5.82 3.01
N LYS A 17 -10.75 6.86 2.88
CA LYS A 17 -10.73 8.09 3.69
C LYS A 17 -9.37 8.79 3.66
N GLY A 18 -8.76 8.89 2.49
CA GLY A 18 -7.43 9.49 2.35
C GLY A 18 -6.29 8.70 3.00
N VAL A 19 -6.47 7.39 3.23
CA VAL A 19 -5.47 6.50 3.83
C VAL A 19 -5.27 5.28 2.95
N ILE A 20 -4.02 4.87 2.78
CA ILE A 20 -3.65 3.55 2.26
C ILE A 20 -3.34 2.67 3.45
N SER A 21 -3.99 1.52 3.50
CA SER A 21 -3.77 0.47 4.50
C SER A 21 -3.16 -0.75 3.84
N ILE A 22 -2.19 -1.35 4.53
CA ILE A 22 -1.43 -2.52 4.09
C ILE A 22 -1.47 -3.55 5.21
N GLU A 23 -1.78 -4.78 4.85
CA GLU A 23 -1.72 -5.95 5.74
C GLU A 23 -0.99 -7.07 4.99
N ILE A 24 0.05 -7.64 5.61
CA ILE A 24 0.83 -8.75 5.08
C ILE A 24 0.53 -9.99 5.92
N PRO A 25 -0.17 -11.00 5.37
CA PRO A 25 -0.44 -12.23 6.11
C PRO A 25 0.84 -13.04 6.30
N GLY A 26 1.17 -13.34 7.56
CA GLY A 26 2.36 -14.11 7.97
C GLY A 26 3.50 -13.24 8.50
N SER A 27 4.58 -13.87 9.00
CA SER A 27 5.75 -13.18 9.57
C SER A 27 6.65 -12.58 8.48
N ALA A 28 6.16 -11.61 7.72
CA ALA A 28 6.94 -10.84 6.77
C ALA A 28 7.62 -9.67 7.49
N SER A 29 8.56 -9.97 8.39
CA SER A 29 9.31 -8.95 9.12
C SER A 29 10.10 -8.05 8.17
N GLY A 30 9.92 -6.73 8.28
CA GLY A 30 10.85 -5.74 7.71
C GLY A 30 10.66 -5.38 6.24
N HIS A 31 9.45 -4.98 5.85
CA HIS A 31 9.18 -4.52 4.48
C HIS A 31 8.94 -3.00 4.46
N THR A 32 9.60 -2.30 3.53
CA THR A 32 9.32 -0.88 3.25
C THR A 32 8.36 -0.79 2.08
N ALA A 33 7.21 -0.15 2.31
CA ALA A 33 6.26 0.19 1.27
C ALA A 33 6.65 1.54 0.64
N HIS A 34 6.81 1.55 -0.67
CA HIS A 34 6.95 2.76 -1.47
C HIS A 34 5.64 3.05 -2.19
N ILE A 35 5.08 4.23 -1.95
CA ILE A 35 3.81 4.66 -2.53
C ILE A 35 4.14 5.70 -3.59
N TYR A 36 3.84 5.38 -4.85
CA TYR A 36 3.99 6.26 -5.99
C TYR A 36 2.62 6.76 -6.44
N SER A 37 2.55 8.01 -6.89
CA SER A 37 1.42 8.49 -7.67
C SER A 37 1.37 7.80 -9.04
N VAL A 38 0.24 7.86 -9.73
CA VAL A 38 0.10 7.29 -11.09
C VAL A 38 1.06 7.89 -12.13
N SER A 39 1.60 9.09 -11.89
CA SER A 39 2.65 9.68 -12.74
C SER A 39 4.05 9.11 -12.48
N GLY A 40 4.19 8.21 -11.51
CA GLY A 40 5.45 7.58 -11.13
C GLY A 40 6.26 8.35 -10.06
N MET A 41 5.78 9.50 -9.57
CA MET A 41 6.45 10.23 -8.50
C MET A 41 6.25 9.55 -7.15
N LEU A 42 7.32 9.39 -6.37
CA LEU A 42 7.26 8.87 -5.00
C LEU A 42 6.49 9.84 -4.11
N ALA A 43 5.30 9.43 -3.67
CA ALA A 43 4.43 10.21 -2.81
C ALA A 43 4.76 10.00 -1.33
N ARG A 44 4.96 8.74 -0.91
CA ARG A 44 5.27 8.39 0.49
C ARG A 44 6.16 7.14 0.57
N THR A 45 6.89 7.06 1.68
CA THR A 45 7.58 5.84 2.12
C THR A 45 7.01 5.46 3.49
N LEU A 46 6.68 4.19 3.68
CA LEU A 46 6.12 3.65 4.92
C LEU A 46 6.92 2.42 5.33
N SER A 47 7.57 2.49 6.49
CA SER A 47 8.17 1.32 7.12
C SER A 47 7.08 0.53 7.84
N LEU A 48 6.89 -0.73 7.45
CA LEU A 48 5.91 -1.61 8.09
C LEU A 48 6.51 -2.19 9.38
N GLN A 49 5.81 -2.00 10.49
CA GLN A 49 6.20 -2.52 11.80
C GLN A 49 5.40 -3.80 12.06
N GLY A 50 5.98 -4.95 11.72
CA GLY A 50 5.26 -6.23 11.77
C GLY A 50 4.47 -6.47 10.49
N THR A 51 3.18 -6.80 10.62
CA THR A 51 2.32 -7.26 9.52
C THR A 51 1.41 -6.17 8.95
N GLU A 52 1.37 -4.98 9.56
CA GLU A 52 0.42 -3.93 9.16
C GLU A 52 1.08 -2.56 9.05
N GLY A 53 0.46 -1.68 8.27
CA GLY A 53 0.84 -0.28 8.22
C GLY A 53 -0.19 0.60 7.52
N GLN A 54 -0.20 1.87 7.87
CA GLN A 54 -1.12 2.87 7.30
C GLN A 54 -0.37 4.15 6.98
N VAL A 55 -0.77 4.81 5.89
CA VAL A 55 -0.22 6.11 5.50
C VAL A 55 -1.29 7.00 4.88
N ALA A 56 -1.37 8.25 5.36
CA ALA A 56 -2.26 9.25 4.80
C ALA A 56 -1.75 9.74 3.43
N VAL A 57 -2.63 9.84 2.46
CA VAL A 57 -2.37 10.37 1.11
C VAL A 57 -3.59 11.14 0.60
N PRO A 58 -3.41 12.15 -0.28
CA PRO A 58 -4.54 12.76 -0.98
C PRO A 58 -5.38 11.72 -1.74
N ALA A 59 -6.67 11.99 -1.95
CA ALA A 59 -7.49 11.14 -2.81
C ALA A 59 -6.88 11.06 -4.22
N GLY A 60 -6.87 9.86 -4.81
CA GLY A 60 -6.19 9.61 -6.08
C GLY A 60 -5.87 8.15 -6.33
N ILE A 61 -5.13 7.89 -7.41
CA ILE A 61 -4.65 6.57 -7.79
C ILE A 61 -3.16 6.47 -7.47
N TYR A 62 -2.79 5.41 -6.78
CA TYR A 62 -1.43 5.15 -6.34
C TYR A 62 -0.96 3.76 -6.76
N ILE A 63 0.35 3.61 -6.90
CA ILE A 63 1.06 2.35 -7.03
C ILE A 63 1.79 2.10 -5.72
N VAL A 64 1.49 1.00 -5.03
CA VAL A 64 2.14 0.58 -3.79
C VAL A 64 3.09 -0.55 -4.12
N LYS A 65 4.38 -0.35 -3.86
CA LYS A 65 5.43 -1.35 -4.04
C LYS A 65 5.97 -1.81 -2.70
N ILE A 66 5.98 -3.11 -2.46
CA ILE A 66 6.49 -3.74 -1.23
C ILE A 66 7.34 -4.94 -1.66
N GLY A 67 8.66 -4.86 -1.51
CA GLY A 67 9.55 -5.88 -2.10
C GLY A 67 9.33 -6.01 -3.61
N ASN A 68 8.88 -7.19 -4.03
CA ASN A 68 8.56 -7.51 -5.43
C ASN A 68 7.07 -7.32 -5.78
N ALA A 69 6.19 -7.18 -4.79
CA ALA A 69 4.77 -6.93 -4.99
C ALA A 69 4.53 -5.48 -5.44
N ILE A 70 3.65 -5.30 -6.42
CA ILE A 70 3.26 -4.00 -6.97
C ILE A 70 1.75 -3.98 -7.14
N GLU A 71 1.07 -3.04 -6.49
CA GLU A 71 -0.39 -2.94 -6.51
C GLU A 71 -0.91 -1.55 -6.83
N LYS A 72 -2.00 -1.50 -7.60
CA LYS A 72 -2.71 -0.25 -7.89
C LYS A 72 -3.84 -0.05 -6.90
N VAL A 73 -3.82 1.07 -6.18
CA VAL A 73 -4.80 1.40 -5.15
C VAL A 73 -5.53 2.69 -5.51
N VAL A 74 -6.85 2.69 -5.39
CA VAL A 74 -7.67 3.88 -5.51
C VAL A 74 -8.04 4.35 -4.10
N VAL A 75 -7.66 5.58 -3.75
CA VAL A 75 -7.96 6.21 -2.46
C VAL A 75 -9.04 7.27 -2.68
N ARG A 76 -10.07 7.23 -1.84
CA ARG A 76 -11.22 8.16 -1.86
C ARG A 76 -11.27 8.96 -0.57
#